data_AF-A0A353QSN7-F1
#
_entry.id   AF-A0A353QSN7-F1
#
_cell.length_a   1.000
_cell.length_b   1.000
_cell.length_c   1.000
_cell.angle_alpha   90.00
_cell.angle_beta   90.00
_cell.angle_gamma   90.00
#
_symmetry.space_group_name_H-M   'P 1'
#
loop_
_entity.id
_entity.type
_entity.pdbx_description
1 polymer ?
#
loop_
_entity_poly.entity_id
_entity_poly.type
_entity_poly.pdbx_seq_one_letter_code
_entity_poly.pdbx_strand_id
1 'polypeptide(L)'
;MEKHDKKEKNNLEEKILDNNIRFDYETEFKNKINKEMEDARELREKRNNKENFLIETDFLKLTQEEKFHKNTIYKVFNRKQKTETFVNGEQAQNLIKYVNDYVVMFDHRIIEG
;
A
#
# COMPACT_ATOMS: atom_id res chain seq x y z
N MET A 1 -6.91 11.31 -65.93
CA MET A 1 -7.82 11.34 -64.77
C MET A 1 -7.73 9.98 -64.12
N GLU A 2 -6.91 9.87 -63.07
CA GLU A 2 -7.40 9.85 -61.67
C GLU A 2 -8.28 8.60 -61.44
N LYS A 3 -7.98 7.65 -60.56
CA LYS A 3 -7.49 7.80 -59.19
C LYS A 3 -6.73 6.55 -58.73
N HIS A 4 -5.59 6.79 -58.09
CA HIS A 4 -4.92 5.91 -57.15
C HIS A 4 -5.82 5.64 -55.91
N ASP A 5 -5.40 4.68 -55.06
CA ASP A 5 -5.79 4.55 -53.63
C ASP A 5 -6.93 3.62 -53.21
N LYS A 6 -7.01 2.35 -53.69
CA LYS A 6 -7.96 1.37 -53.11
C LYS A 6 -7.48 -0.09 -52.94
N LYS A 7 -6.19 -0.38 -52.73
CA LYS A 7 -5.75 -1.79 -52.52
C LYS A 7 -4.90 -2.11 -51.30
N GLU A 8 -4.45 -1.15 -50.50
CA GLU A 8 -3.55 -1.45 -49.37
C GLU A 8 -4.20 -1.45 -47.98
N LYS A 9 -5.45 -0.98 -47.83
CA LYS A 9 -6.12 -0.91 -46.52
C LYS A 9 -6.64 -2.23 -45.98
N ASN A 10 -6.87 -3.24 -46.83
CA ASN A 10 -7.53 -4.47 -46.41
C ASN A 10 -6.59 -5.47 -45.69
N ASN A 11 -5.27 -5.34 -45.85
CA ASN A 11 -4.31 -6.30 -45.26
C ASN A 11 -3.93 -5.99 -43.81
N LEU A 12 -4.19 -4.77 -43.31
CA LEU A 12 -3.84 -4.39 -41.94
C LEU A 12 -4.96 -4.72 -40.96
N GLU A 13 -6.22 -4.50 -41.35
CA GLU A 13 -7.39 -4.84 -40.53
C GLU A 13 -7.57 -6.36 -40.40
N GLU A 14 -7.29 -7.12 -41.46
CA GLU A 14 -7.38 -8.59 -41.46
C GLU A 14 -6.29 -9.24 -40.57
N LYS A 15 -5.08 -8.65 -40.52
CA LYS A 15 -4.02 -9.06 -39.59
C LYS A 15 -4.32 -8.76 -38.12
N ILE A 16 -5.17 -7.79 -37.82
CA ILE A 16 -5.56 -7.47 -36.43
C ILE A 16 -6.66 -8.43 -35.94
N LEU A 17 -7.44 -9.00 -36.87
CA LEU A 17 -8.53 -9.94 -36.59
C LEU A 17 -8.07 -11.40 -36.45
N ASP A 18 -6.81 -11.72 -36.75
CA ASP A 18 -6.23 -13.02 -36.47
C ASP A 18 -6.17 -13.23 -34.94
N ASN A 19 -7.09 -14.06 -34.44
CA ASN A 19 -7.23 -14.43 -33.03
C ASN A 19 -5.93 -14.94 -32.38
N ASN A 20 -4.92 -15.33 -33.17
CA ASN A 20 -3.59 -15.72 -32.69
C ASN A 20 -2.82 -14.55 -32.05
N ILE A 21 -2.95 -13.32 -32.57
CA ILE A 21 -2.24 -12.15 -32.03
C ILE A 21 -2.88 -11.68 -30.72
N ARG A 22 -4.22 -11.80 -30.62
CA ARG A 22 -4.97 -11.43 -29.42
C ARG A 22 -4.68 -12.36 -28.25
N PHE A 23 -4.50 -13.66 -28.53
CA PHE A 23 -4.09 -14.66 -27.55
C PHE A 23 -2.67 -14.38 -27.02
N ASP A 24 -1.76 -13.95 -27.89
CA ASP A 24 -0.38 -13.64 -27.53
C ASP A 24 -0.30 -12.41 -26.61
N TYR A 25 -0.98 -11.31 -26.95
CA TYR A 25 -0.98 -10.12 -26.10
C TYR A 25 -1.66 -10.33 -24.76
N GLU A 26 -2.79 -11.06 -24.70
CA GLU A 26 -3.43 -11.37 -23.41
C GLU A 26 -2.55 -12.27 -22.54
N THR A 27 -1.83 -13.21 -23.16
CA THR A 27 -0.91 -14.11 -22.46
C THR A 27 0.32 -13.36 -21.97
N GLU A 28 0.93 -12.52 -22.79
CA GLU A 28 2.03 -11.63 -22.40
C GLU A 28 1.63 -10.66 -21.29
N PHE A 29 0.43 -10.09 -21.38
CA PHE A 29 -0.08 -9.17 -20.37
C PHE A 29 -0.36 -9.88 -19.04
N LYS A 30 -0.98 -11.07 -19.06
CA LYS A 30 -1.15 -11.91 -17.87
C LYS A 30 0.20 -12.29 -17.27
N ASN A 31 1.19 -12.63 -18.09
CA ASN A 31 2.53 -12.97 -17.63
C ASN A 31 3.25 -11.78 -17.00
N LYS A 32 3.09 -10.56 -17.53
CA LYS A 32 3.62 -9.33 -16.91
C LYS A 32 2.96 -9.06 -15.56
N ILE A 33 1.64 -9.17 -15.48
CA ILE A 33 0.91 -9.00 -14.21
C ILE A 33 1.35 -10.05 -13.18
N ASN A 34 1.43 -11.31 -13.58
CA ASN A 34 1.86 -12.40 -12.70
C ASN A 34 3.29 -12.17 -12.20
N LYS A 35 4.19 -11.70 -13.06
CA LYS A 35 5.56 -11.36 -12.70
C LYS A 35 5.64 -10.17 -11.74
N GLU A 36 4.88 -9.10 -11.99
CA GLU A 36 4.79 -7.97 -11.05
C GLU A 36 4.21 -8.39 -9.69
N MET A 37 3.23 -9.31 -9.69
CA MET A 37 2.65 -9.86 -8.46
C MET A 37 3.63 -10.75 -7.71
N GLU A 38 4.42 -11.58 -8.40
CA GLU A 38 5.49 -12.39 -7.80
C GLU A 38 6.62 -11.51 -7.25
N ASP A 39 7.08 -10.54 -8.02
CA ASP A 39 8.09 -9.57 -7.57
C ASP A 39 7.61 -8.82 -6.32
N ALA A 40 6.34 -8.40 -6.29
CA ALA A 40 5.74 -7.77 -5.11
C ALA A 40 5.60 -8.73 -3.91
N ARG A 41 5.33 -10.02 -4.15
CA ARG A 41 5.29 -11.06 -3.09
C ARG A 41 6.68 -11.34 -2.54
N GLU A 42 7.68 -11.54 -3.39
CA GLU A 42 9.07 -11.71 -2.97
C GLU A 42 9.60 -10.50 -2.22
N LEU A 43 9.25 -9.28 -2.65
CA LEU A 43 9.63 -8.06 -1.95
C LEU A 43 8.98 -7.99 -0.56
N ARG A 44 7.75 -8.48 -0.42
CA ARG A 44 7.06 -8.60 0.88
C ARG A 44 7.71 -9.67 1.76
N GLU A 45 8.06 -10.83 1.22
CA GLU A 45 8.73 -11.90 1.96
C GLU A 45 10.14 -11.50 2.41
N LYS A 46 10.91 -10.83 1.54
CA LYS A 46 12.23 -10.25 1.88
C LYS A 46 12.13 -9.13 2.93
N ARG A 47 11.02 -8.38 2.96
CA ARG A 47 10.72 -7.40 4.03
C ARG A 47 10.30 -8.08 5.33
N ASN A 48 9.50 -9.14 5.27
CA ASN A 48 9.04 -9.87 6.44
C ASN A 48 10.15 -10.67 7.13
N ASN A 49 11.17 -11.11 6.38
CA ASN A 49 12.35 -11.80 6.92
C ASN A 49 13.43 -10.85 7.48
N LYS A 50 13.20 -9.52 7.49
CA LYS A 50 14.02 -8.61 8.30
C LYS A 50 13.49 -8.59 9.73
N GLU A 51 13.94 -9.54 10.54
CA GLU A 51 13.94 -9.36 11.98
C GLU A 51 14.91 -8.23 12.31
N ASN A 52 14.40 -7.02 12.51
CA ASN A 52 15.10 -5.92 13.18
C ASN A 52 14.08 -4.85 13.63
N PHE A 53 12.92 -5.27 14.13
CA PHE A 53 12.01 -4.31 14.77
C PHE A 53 12.40 -4.16 16.24
N LEU A 54 12.98 -3.02 16.59
CA LEU A 54 13.23 -2.68 17.99
C LEU A 54 11.97 -2.00 18.56
N ILE A 55 11.46 -2.53 19.67
CA ILE A 55 10.25 -2.01 20.31
C ILE A 55 10.67 -1.10 21.46
N GLU A 56 10.35 0.19 21.36
CA GLU A 56 10.52 1.14 22.46
C GLU A 56 9.17 1.32 23.18
N THR A 57 9.15 1.02 24.49
CA THR A 57 7.96 1.12 25.35
C THR A 57 8.06 2.28 26.35
N ASP A 58 9.21 2.96 26.41
CA ASP A 58 9.39 4.12 27.27
C ASP A 58 9.08 5.43 26.51
N PHE A 59 7.91 5.99 26.81
CA PHE A 59 7.45 7.27 26.24
C PHE A 59 8.40 8.44 26.51
N LEU A 60 9.16 8.41 27.62
CA LEU A 60 10.03 9.52 28.01
C LEU A 60 11.30 9.58 27.15
N LYS A 61 11.70 8.46 26.55
CA LYS A 61 12.86 8.39 25.65
C LYS A 61 12.56 8.90 24.24
N LEU A 62 11.29 9.07 23.90
CA LEU A 62 10.87 9.53 22.58
C LEU A 62 10.96 11.05 22.46
N THR A 63 11.55 11.53 21.38
CA THR A 63 11.46 12.93 20.97
C THR A 63 10.02 13.29 20.55
N GLN A 64 9.71 14.59 20.43
CA GLN A 64 8.36 15.05 20.06
C GLN A 64 7.92 14.55 18.68
N GLU A 65 8.82 14.50 17.71
CA GLU A 65 8.55 14.01 16.36
C GLU A 65 8.23 12.50 16.39
N GLU A 66 8.98 11.76 17.20
CA GLU A 66 8.83 10.31 17.34
C GLU A 66 7.54 9.93 18.06
N LYS A 67 7.08 10.75 19.01
CA LYS A 67 5.80 10.54 19.70
C LYS A 67 4.61 10.53 18.76
N PHE A 68 4.65 11.25 17.65
CA PHE A 68 3.55 11.33 16.70
C PHE A 68 3.87 10.70 15.33
N HIS A 69 4.94 9.92 15.26
CA HIS A 69 5.32 9.22 14.02
C HIS A 69 4.33 8.08 13.68
N LYS A 70 4.22 7.75 12.40
CA LYS A 70 3.38 6.65 11.87
C LYS A 70 3.68 5.26 12.46
N ASN A 71 4.90 5.05 12.95
CA ASN A 71 5.34 3.78 13.57
C ASN A 71 5.13 3.75 15.09
N THR A 72 4.55 4.81 15.65
CA THR A 72 4.23 4.90 17.08
C THR A 72 2.78 4.52 17.29
N ILE A 73 2.50 3.64 18.24
CA ILE A 73 1.17 3.10 18.49
C ILE A 73 0.64 3.65 19.82
N TYR A 74 -0.61 4.10 19.77
CA TYR A 74 -1.37 4.51 20.93
C TYR A 74 -2.60 3.62 21.09
N LYS A 75 -2.90 3.28 22.33
CA LYS A 75 -4.17 2.72 22.73
C LYS A 75 -5.17 3.85 22.94
N VAL A 76 -6.32 3.77 22.28
CA VAL A 76 -7.39 4.77 22.38
C VAL A 76 -8.66 4.11 22.90
N PHE A 77 -9.22 4.69 23.96
CA PHE A 77 -10.52 4.30 24.48
C PHE A 77 -11.58 5.34 24.11
N ASN A 78 -12.59 4.92 23.35
CA ASN A 78 -13.75 5.74 23.04
C ASN A 78 -14.74 5.71 24.21
N ARG A 79 -14.90 6.85 24.88
CA ARG A 79 -15.77 6.98 26.07
C ARG A 79 -17.25 6.81 25.77
N LYS A 80 -17.69 7.09 24.53
CA LYS A 80 -19.09 6.95 24.10
C LYS A 80 -19.45 5.50 23.80
N GLN A 81 -18.64 4.85 22.96
CA GLN A 81 -18.88 3.47 22.52
C GLN A 81 -18.34 2.41 23.49
N LYS A 82 -17.53 2.82 24.48
CA LYS A 82 -16.83 1.93 25.43
C LYS A 82 -15.95 0.89 24.74
N THR A 83 -15.35 1.26 23.61
CA THR A 83 -14.49 0.41 22.80
C THR A 83 -13.04 0.88 22.86
N GLU A 84 -12.13 -0.09 22.86
CA GLU A 84 -10.69 0.13 22.74
C GLU A 84 -10.24 -0.11 21.30
N THR A 85 -9.35 0.73 20.81
CA THR A 85 -8.75 0.62 19.49
C THR A 85 -7.28 1.04 19.52
N PHE A 86 -6.54 0.69 18.49
CA PHE A 86 -5.15 1.11 18.31
C PHE A 86 -5.04 2.04 17.13
N VAL A 87 -4.31 3.12 17.30
CA VAL A 87 -4.09 4.13 16.27
C VAL A 87 -2.61 4.47 16.20
N ASN A 88 -2.18 4.98 15.04
CA ASN A 88 -0.81 5.45 14.90
C ASN A 88 -0.61 6.83 15.55
N GLY A 89 0.64 7.30 15.61
CA GLY A 89 0.99 8.57 16.25
C GLY A 89 0.33 9.79 15.61
N GLU A 90 0.21 9.82 14.28
CA GLU A 90 -0.42 10.93 13.55
C GLU A 90 -1.93 11.03 13.87
N GLN A 91 -2.61 9.89 13.94
CA GLN A 91 -4.00 9.79 14.33
C GLN A 91 -4.19 10.17 15.81
N ALA A 92 -3.30 9.68 16.68
CA ALA A 92 -3.29 10.03 18.10
C ALA A 92 -3.16 11.55 18.31
N GLN A 93 -2.31 12.23 17.54
CA GLN A 93 -2.13 13.68 17.62
C GLN A 93 -3.44 14.45 17.38
N ASN A 94 -4.25 13.97 16.43
CA ASN A 94 -5.56 14.56 16.16
C ASN A 94 -6.60 14.22 17.24
N LEU A 95 -6.55 13.00 17.78
CA LEU A 95 -7.48 12.53 18.81
C LEU A 95 -7.25 13.16 20.18
N ILE A 96 -6.01 13.57 20.51
CA ILE A 96 -5.68 14.26 21.76
C ILE A 96 -6.49 15.57 21.92
N LYS A 97 -6.95 16.20 20.83
CA LYS A 97 -7.80 17.40 20.90
C LYS A 97 -9.20 17.10 21.46
N TYR A 98 -9.64 15.85 21.40
CA TYR A 98 -10.98 15.40 21.77
C TYR A 98 -10.98 14.62 23.09
N VAL A 99 -10.27 15.12 24.12
CA VAL A 99 -10.10 14.45 25.43
C VAL A 99 -11.39 14.07 26.16
N ASN A 100 -12.48 14.79 25.87
CA ASN A 100 -13.80 14.51 26.45
C ASN A 100 -14.42 13.21 25.89
N ASP A 101 -14.09 12.88 24.64
CA ASP A 101 -14.63 11.74 23.92
C ASP A 101 -13.66 10.55 23.92
N TYR A 102 -12.35 10.82 23.94
CA TYR A 102 -11.30 9.81 23.80
C TYR A 102 -10.27 9.90 24.92
N VAL A 103 -9.85 8.76 25.43
CA VAL A 103 -8.63 8.62 26.24
C VAL A 103 -7.54 8.06 25.36
N VAL A 104 -6.42 8.76 25.24
CA VAL A 104 -5.28 8.37 24.39
C VAL A 104 -4.11 8.03 25.30
N MET A 105 -3.59 6.82 25.19
CA MET A 105 -2.46 6.32 25.98
C MET A 105 -1.38 5.78 25.07
N PHE A 106 -0.13 6.15 25.34
CA PHE A 106 1.01 5.57 24.63
C PHE A 106 1.11 4.08 24.94
N ASP A 107 1.40 3.27 23.93
CA ASP A 107 1.58 1.83 24.06
C ASP A 107 3.03 1.44 23.76
N HIS A 108 3.47 1.59 22.51
CA HIS A 108 4.85 1.34 22.10
C HIS A 108 5.17 2.03 20.76
N ARG A 109 6.45 2.07 20.40
CA ARG A 109 6.92 2.46 19.07
C ARG A 109 7.73 1.34 18.45
N ILE A 110 7.50 1.14 17.15
CA ILE A 110 8.24 0.19 16.33
C ILE A 110 9.36 0.94 15.60
N ILE A 111 10.60 0.56 15.87
CA ILE A 111 11.80 1.12 15.25
C ILE A 111 12.31 0.09 14.25
N GLU A 112 12.31 0.45 12.97
CA GLU A 112 12.93 -0.35 11.90
C GLU A 112 14.45 -0.20 11.99
N GLY A 113 15.17 -1.29 12.23
CA GLY A 113 16.65 -1.34 12.26
C GLY A 113 17.30 -1.58 10.90
#